data_AF-A0A5B9D2A5-F1
#
_entry.id   AF-A0A5B9D2A5-F1
#
_cell.length_a   1.000
_cell.length_b   1.000
_cell.length_c   1.000
_cell.angle_alpha   90.00
_cell.angle_beta   90.00
_cell.angle_gamma   90.00
#
_symmetry.space_group_name_H-M   'P 1'
#
loop_
_entity.id
_entity.type
_entity.pdbx_description
1 polymer ?
#
loop_
_entity_poly.entity_id
_entity_poly.type
_entity_poly.pdbx_seq_one_letter_code
_entity_poly.pdbx_strand_id
1 'polypeptide(L)'
;MKAKKKRGRPKITGQVREANGRISRANAPREAVDKLAIEMRAKRFGLSLQDAKNPLSGTYIGRLCLQGVLTQEQYATAQQYLQIRNNYLCAKGLPSAIYDEMPSSADDKARDKWVEFATEKFLNTQEAIKEAQHLYRQYNLYAALQYLVIEDQELPHLVSSLRVVLNALQKYFH
;
A
#
# COMPACT_ATOMS: atom_id res chain seq x y z
N MET A 1 -40.84 39.64 26.48
CA MET A 1 -40.53 38.38 27.20
C MET A 1 -40.25 37.27 26.18
N LYS A 2 -39.06 36.65 26.17
CA LYS A 2 -38.73 35.58 25.21
C LYS A 2 -39.33 34.24 25.70
N ALA A 3 -40.15 33.60 24.86
CA ALA A 3 -40.75 32.30 25.15
C ALA A 3 -39.66 31.24 25.36
N LYS A 4 -39.67 30.54 26.51
CA LYS A 4 -38.74 29.44 26.77
C LYS A 4 -39.02 28.31 25.78
N LYS A 5 -38.04 27.98 24.92
CA LYS A 5 -38.09 26.80 24.03
C LYS A 5 -38.37 25.56 24.90
N LYS A 6 -39.47 24.86 24.61
CA LYS A 6 -39.81 23.58 25.28
C LYS A 6 -38.65 22.61 25.06
N ARG A 7 -37.95 22.24 26.14
CA ARG A 7 -36.93 21.18 26.10
C ARG A 7 -37.65 19.84 25.94
N GLY A 8 -37.20 19.02 25.00
CA GLY A 8 -37.73 17.66 24.80
C GLY A 8 -37.55 16.78 26.04
N ARG A 9 -38.12 15.57 25.99
CA ARG A 9 -38.07 14.59 27.09
C ARG A 9 -36.62 14.38 27.57
N PRO A 10 -36.34 14.44 28.89
CA PRO A 10 -35.00 14.22 29.41
C PRO A 10 -34.51 12.80 29.09
N LYS A 11 -33.21 12.68 28.81
CA LYS A 11 -32.57 11.39 28.51
C LYS A 11 -32.47 10.56 29.81
N ILE A 12 -32.77 9.26 29.70
CA ILE A 12 -32.52 8.29 30.77
C ILE A 12 -31.01 8.19 31.00
N THR A 13 -30.57 8.38 32.25
CA THR A 13 -29.18 8.35 32.70
C THR A 13 -28.63 6.93 32.75
N GLY A 14 -27.34 6.74 32.45
CA GLY A 14 -26.66 5.43 32.52
C GLY A 14 -26.93 4.46 31.36
N GLN A 15 -27.77 4.81 30.38
CA GLN A 15 -28.09 3.96 29.23
C GLN A 15 -27.18 4.27 28.03
N VAL A 16 -26.53 3.24 27.49
CA VAL A 16 -25.75 3.33 26.24
C VAL A 16 -26.70 3.62 25.06
N ARG A 17 -26.29 4.48 24.14
CA ARG A 17 -27.11 4.88 22.98
C ARG A 17 -26.41 4.64 21.67
N GLU A 18 -27.20 4.34 20.65
CA GLU A 18 -26.77 4.28 19.26
C GLU A 18 -26.57 5.71 18.69
N ALA A 19 -25.88 5.82 17.55
CA ALA A 19 -25.65 7.10 16.87
C ALA A 19 -26.95 7.84 16.49
N ASN A 20 -28.04 7.09 16.27
CA ASN A 20 -29.39 7.61 16.01
C ASN A 20 -30.12 8.12 17.29
N GLY A 21 -29.48 8.04 18.45
CA GLY A 21 -30.03 8.48 19.75
C GLY A 21 -30.95 7.48 20.44
N ARG A 22 -31.25 6.32 19.85
CA ARG A 22 -32.00 5.23 20.51
C ARG A 22 -31.15 4.58 21.61
N ILE A 23 -31.83 4.02 22.62
CA ILE A 23 -31.16 3.22 23.64
C ILE A 23 -30.67 1.93 22.98
N SER A 24 -29.38 1.64 23.13
CA SER A 24 -28.76 0.43 22.63
C SER A 24 -29.44 -0.78 23.25
N ARG A 25 -29.84 -1.76 22.43
CA ARG A 25 -30.33 -3.06 22.91
C ARG A 25 -29.20 -4.00 23.32
N ALA A 26 -27.96 -3.69 22.92
CA ALA A 26 -26.79 -4.42 23.38
C ALA A 26 -26.42 -3.96 24.80
N ASN A 27 -26.37 -4.91 25.74
CA ASN A 27 -26.03 -4.66 27.15
C ASN A 27 -24.59 -4.13 27.34
N ALA A 28 -23.73 -4.31 26.34
CA ALA A 28 -22.39 -3.74 26.28
C ALA A 28 -22.18 -3.06 24.90
N PRO A 29 -21.38 -1.98 24.84
CA PRO A 29 -20.94 -1.46 23.55
C PRO A 29 -20.22 -2.58 22.79
N ARG A 30 -20.65 -2.85 21.56
CA ARG A 30 -20.02 -3.86 20.71
C ARG A 30 -18.56 -3.44 20.51
N GLU A 31 -17.61 -4.29 20.88
CA GLU A 31 -16.22 -4.05 20.50
C GLU A 31 -16.17 -3.91 18.97
N ALA A 32 -15.34 -2.99 18.48
CA ALA A 32 -15.16 -2.82 17.06
C ALA A 32 -14.76 -4.18 16.46
N VAL A 33 -15.48 -4.62 15.42
CA VAL A 33 -15.30 -5.94 14.79
C VAL A 33 -13.83 -6.19 14.42
N ASP A 34 -13.11 -5.12 14.08
CA ASP A 34 -11.74 -5.18 13.60
C ASP A 34 -10.69 -5.22 14.72
N LYS A 35 -11.09 -5.03 16.00
CA LYS A 35 -10.15 -4.93 17.13
C LYS A 35 -9.29 -6.18 17.25
N LEU A 36 -9.91 -7.37 17.21
CA LEU A 36 -9.20 -8.65 17.25
C LEU A 36 -8.26 -8.80 16.04
N ALA A 37 -8.69 -8.40 14.84
CA ALA A 37 -7.88 -8.48 13.64
C ALA A 37 -6.63 -7.59 13.72
N ILE A 38 -6.78 -6.36 14.24
CA ILE A 38 -5.68 -5.42 14.48
C ILE A 38 -4.71 -5.97 15.52
N GLU A 39 -5.20 -6.53 16.62
CA GLU A 39 -4.38 -7.16 17.66
C GLU A 39 -3.61 -8.37 17.12
N MET A 40 -4.27 -9.24 16.34
CA MET A 40 -3.62 -10.39 15.71
C MET A 40 -2.57 -9.96 14.69
N ARG A 41 -2.82 -8.91 13.92
CA ARG A 41 -1.84 -8.34 12.98
C ARG A 41 -0.64 -7.75 13.71
N ALA A 42 -0.87 -6.97 14.76
CA ALA A 42 0.17 -6.40 15.61
C ALA A 42 1.07 -7.50 16.19
N LYS A 43 0.46 -8.56 16.73
CA LYS A 43 1.17 -9.72 17.28
C LYS A 43 1.96 -10.48 16.21
N ARG A 44 1.35 -10.75 15.05
CA ARG A 44 1.96 -11.52 13.96
C ARG A 44 3.20 -10.82 13.40
N PHE A 45 3.14 -9.51 13.24
CA PHE A 45 4.18 -8.73 12.57
C PHE A 45 5.06 -7.90 13.51
N GLY A 46 4.87 -8.01 14.82
CA GLY A 46 5.62 -7.24 15.81
C GLY A 46 5.42 -5.72 15.67
N LEU A 47 4.21 -5.30 15.31
CA LEU A 47 3.86 -3.89 15.10
C LEU A 47 3.16 -3.32 16.34
N SER A 48 3.19 -1.99 16.50
CA SER A 48 2.31 -1.33 17.46
C SER A 48 0.84 -1.46 17.03
N LEU A 49 -0.11 -1.33 17.96
CA LEU A 49 -1.54 -1.31 17.61
C LEU A 49 -1.91 -0.15 16.68
N GLN A 50 -1.14 0.94 16.69
CA GLN A 50 -1.34 2.05 15.77
C GLN A 50 -0.85 1.70 14.37
N ASP A 51 0.35 1.11 14.25
CA ASP A 51 0.92 0.70 12.97
C ASP A 51 0.15 -0.44 12.33
N ALA A 52 -0.39 -1.37 13.12
CA ALA A 52 -1.25 -2.45 12.62
C ALA A 52 -2.57 -1.94 12.02
N LYS A 53 -3.03 -0.73 12.39
CA LYS A 53 -4.18 -0.08 11.74
C LYS A 53 -3.81 0.58 10.42
N ASN A 54 -2.54 0.91 10.22
CA ASN A 54 -2.07 1.55 9.00
C ASN A 54 -2.22 0.58 7.82
N PRO A 55 -2.81 0.99 6.68
CA PRO A 55 -2.88 0.16 5.47
C PRO A 55 -1.51 -0.39 5.03
N LEU A 56 -0.42 0.35 5.29
CA LEU A 56 0.95 -0.08 5.01
C LEU A 56 1.32 -1.41 5.67
N SER A 57 0.69 -1.75 6.81
CA SER A 57 0.94 -3.03 7.49
C SER A 57 0.53 -4.26 6.67
N GLY A 58 -0.27 -4.07 5.62
CA GLY A 58 -0.73 -5.13 4.73
C GLY A 58 0.36 -5.73 3.85
N THR A 59 1.40 -4.97 3.51
CA THR A 59 2.52 -5.42 2.64
C THR A 59 3.82 -5.48 3.41
N TYR A 60 4.73 -6.37 3.01
CA TYR A 60 6.04 -6.51 3.62
C TYR A 60 6.86 -5.21 3.50
N ILE A 61 6.88 -4.58 2.33
CA ILE A 61 7.55 -3.28 2.14
C ILE A 61 6.96 -2.17 3.00
N GLY A 62 5.64 -2.16 3.20
CA GLY A 62 4.99 -1.19 4.07
C GLY A 62 5.30 -1.45 5.54
N ARG A 63 5.38 -2.73 5.97
CA ARG A 63 5.88 -3.10 7.30
C ARG A 63 7.32 -2.65 7.53
N LEU A 64 8.21 -2.87 6.55
CA LEU A 64 9.60 -2.40 6.63
C LEU A 64 9.69 -0.88 6.73
N CYS A 65 8.82 -0.14 6.05
CA CYS A 65 8.73 1.32 6.17
C CYS A 65 8.25 1.76 7.57
N LEU A 66 7.20 1.13 8.10
CA LEU A 66 6.68 1.41 9.45
C LEU A 66 7.72 1.13 10.54
N GLN A 67 8.54 0.09 10.35
CA GLN A 67 9.62 -0.27 11.26
C GLN A 67 10.88 0.61 11.10
N GLY A 68 10.90 1.55 10.15
CA GLY A 68 12.05 2.41 9.87
C GLY A 68 13.22 1.70 9.15
N VAL A 69 12.99 0.48 8.67
CA VAL A 69 13.98 -0.27 7.87
C VAL A 69 14.08 0.30 6.46
N LEU A 70 12.96 0.74 5.88
CA LEU A 70 12.94 1.51 4.63
C LEU A 70 12.59 2.98 4.91
N THR A 71 13.13 3.89 4.12
CA THR A 71 12.69 5.29 4.14
C THR A 71 11.36 5.43 3.40
N GLN A 72 10.64 6.52 3.69
CA GLN A 72 9.39 6.83 2.97
C GLN A 72 9.62 6.98 1.46
N GLU A 73 10.77 7.51 1.06
CA GLU A 73 11.16 7.66 -0.34
C GLU A 73 11.39 6.30 -1.00
N GLN A 74 12.13 5.39 -0.33
CA GLN A 74 12.33 4.02 -0.82
C GLN A 74 10.99 3.29 -0.98
N TYR A 75 10.09 3.45 -0.01
CA TYR A 75 8.73 2.92 -0.11
C TYR A 75 7.97 3.50 -1.32
N ALA A 76 8.02 4.81 -1.52
CA ALA A 76 7.39 5.47 -2.67
C ALA A 76 7.99 4.98 -4.00
N THR A 77 9.32 4.79 -4.08
CA THR A 77 10.00 4.20 -5.23
C THR A 77 9.53 2.77 -5.50
N ALA A 78 9.33 1.95 -4.46
CA ALA A 78 8.79 0.59 -4.62
C ALA A 78 7.37 0.60 -5.20
N GLN A 79 6.51 1.51 -4.72
CA GLN A 79 5.17 1.70 -5.27
C GLN A 79 5.20 2.17 -6.74
N GLN A 80 6.08 3.12 -7.06
CA GLN A 80 6.27 3.61 -8.43
C GLN A 80 6.75 2.48 -9.36
N TYR A 81 7.66 1.61 -8.90
CA TYR A 81 8.08 0.43 -9.65
C TYR A 81 6.91 -0.53 -9.93
N LEU A 82 6.07 -0.81 -8.93
CA LEU A 82 4.86 -1.64 -9.11
C LEU A 82 3.90 -1.04 -10.14
N GLN A 83 3.70 0.28 -10.12
CA GLN A 83 2.87 0.98 -11.10
C GLN A 83 3.44 0.87 -12.51
N ILE A 84 4.74 1.13 -12.70
CA ILE A 84 5.40 1.01 -14.01
C ILE A 84 5.28 -0.43 -14.54
N ARG A 85 5.51 -1.44 -13.68
CA ARG A 85 5.35 -2.84 -14.04
C ARG A 85 3.90 -3.17 -14.41
N ASN A 86 2.92 -2.73 -13.63
CA ASN A 86 1.51 -2.99 -13.93
C ASN A 86 1.10 -2.35 -15.27
N ASN A 87 1.51 -1.11 -15.52
CA ASN A 87 1.26 -0.41 -16.78
C ASN A 87 1.82 -1.20 -17.98
N TYR A 88 3.03 -1.76 -17.84
CA TYR A 88 3.61 -2.64 -18.85
C TYR A 88 2.78 -3.91 -19.08
N LEU A 89 2.37 -4.59 -18.00
CA LEU A 89 1.53 -5.80 -18.11
C LEU A 89 0.20 -5.49 -18.81
N CYS A 90 -0.45 -4.39 -18.43
CA CYS A 90 -1.67 -3.89 -19.06
C CYS A 90 -1.44 -3.60 -20.54
N ALA A 91 -0.36 -2.88 -20.88
CA ALA A 91 0.00 -2.54 -22.25
C ALA A 91 0.27 -3.77 -23.14
N LYS A 92 0.76 -4.87 -22.55
CA LYS A 92 1.03 -6.13 -23.26
C LYS A 92 -0.10 -7.15 -23.19
N GLY A 93 -1.19 -6.85 -22.48
CA GLY A 93 -2.29 -7.81 -22.31
C GLY A 93 -1.87 -9.07 -21.53
N LEU A 94 -0.90 -8.95 -20.63
CA LEU A 94 -0.33 -10.10 -19.93
C LEU A 94 -1.20 -10.55 -18.75
N PRO A 95 -1.19 -11.85 -18.40
CA PRO A 95 -1.85 -12.32 -17.19
C PRO A 95 -1.23 -11.66 -15.95
N SER A 96 -2.04 -11.52 -14.89
CA SER A 96 -1.69 -10.84 -13.62
C SER A 96 -1.61 -9.31 -13.67
N ALA A 97 -2.00 -8.67 -14.78
CA ALA A 97 -2.20 -7.23 -14.82
C ALA A 97 -3.47 -6.84 -14.06
N ILE A 98 -3.42 -5.71 -13.36
CA ILE A 98 -4.58 -5.09 -12.70
C ILE A 98 -5.15 -4.04 -13.66
N TYR A 99 -6.28 -4.37 -14.28
CA TYR A 99 -6.91 -3.55 -15.32
C TYR A 99 -7.86 -2.47 -14.79
N ASP A 100 -8.12 -2.44 -13.48
CA ASP A 100 -9.06 -1.47 -12.87
C ASP A 100 -8.63 0.00 -13.10
N GLU A 101 -7.34 0.25 -13.32
CA GLU A 101 -6.76 1.59 -13.54
C GLU A 101 -6.48 1.92 -15.02
N MET A 102 -6.92 1.08 -15.97
CA MET A 102 -6.63 1.33 -17.38
C MET A 102 -7.33 2.62 -17.85
N PRO A 103 -6.64 3.57 -18.53
CA PRO A 103 -7.32 4.71 -19.11
C PRO A 103 -8.36 4.21 -20.11
N SER A 104 -9.64 4.44 -19.80
CA SER A 104 -10.76 4.22 -20.72
C SER A 104 -10.71 5.28 -21.81
N SER A 105 -9.70 5.23 -22.68
CA SER A 105 -9.67 6.09 -23.86
C SER A 105 -10.41 5.38 -24.98
N ALA A 106 -11.57 5.92 -25.37
CA ALA A 106 -12.28 5.51 -26.58
C ALA A 106 -11.49 5.83 -27.88
N ASP A 107 -10.37 6.56 -27.77
CA ASP A 107 -9.46 6.91 -28.87
C ASP A 107 -8.29 5.91 -28.96
N ASP A 108 -8.28 5.11 -30.02
CA ASP A 108 -7.24 4.10 -30.27
C ASP A 108 -5.84 4.72 -30.39
N LYS A 109 -5.70 5.94 -30.93
CA LYS A 109 -4.39 6.59 -31.08
C LYS A 109 -3.78 7.00 -29.75
N ALA A 110 -4.61 7.41 -28.80
CA ALA A 110 -4.17 7.74 -27.44
C ALA A 110 -3.71 6.47 -26.72
N ARG A 111 -4.43 5.36 -26.93
CA ARG A 111 -4.10 4.04 -26.38
C ARG A 111 -2.76 3.52 -26.91
N ASP A 112 -2.51 3.62 -28.21
CA ASP A 112 -1.25 3.16 -28.82
C ASP A 112 -0.04 3.92 -28.25
N LYS A 113 -0.13 5.26 -28.16
CA LYS A 113 0.92 6.08 -27.56
C LYS A 113 1.17 5.74 -26.09
N TRP A 114 0.11 5.43 -25.33
CA TRP A 114 0.25 5.01 -23.94
C TRP A 114 0.93 3.63 -23.83
N VAL A 115 0.60 2.69 -24.72
CA VAL A 115 1.24 1.37 -24.79
C VAL A 115 2.74 1.50 -25.09
N GLU A 116 3.10 2.36 -26.05
CA GLU A 116 4.50 2.67 -26.39
C GLU A 116 5.23 3.24 -25.18
N PHE A 117 4.66 4.28 -24.55
CA PHE A 117 5.25 4.93 -23.38
C PHE A 117 5.41 3.98 -22.19
N ALA A 118 4.40 3.18 -21.87
CA ALA A 118 4.46 2.20 -20.79
C ALA A 118 5.51 1.12 -21.06
N THR A 119 5.63 0.69 -22.32
CA THR A 119 6.66 -0.26 -22.74
C THR A 119 8.05 0.33 -22.57
N GLU A 120 8.29 1.53 -23.10
CA GLU A 120 9.58 2.20 -23.02
C GLU A 120 9.99 2.47 -21.57
N LYS A 121 9.05 2.98 -20.74
CA LYS A 121 9.33 3.29 -19.34
C LYS A 121 9.74 2.04 -18.55
N PHE A 122 9.07 0.91 -18.78
CA PHE A 122 9.44 -0.34 -18.12
C PHE A 122 10.80 -0.86 -18.60
N LEU A 123 11.07 -0.84 -19.92
CA LEU A 123 12.36 -1.27 -20.45
C LEU A 123 13.52 -0.42 -19.92
N ASN A 124 13.35 0.91 -19.86
CA ASN A 124 14.38 1.78 -19.31
C ASN A 124 14.60 1.55 -17.80
N THR A 125 13.52 1.23 -17.07
CA THR A 125 13.62 0.84 -15.65
C THR A 125 14.37 -0.47 -15.48
N GLN A 126 14.16 -1.46 -16.36
CA GLN A 126 14.92 -2.71 -16.38
C GLN A 126 16.40 -2.48 -16.67
N GLU A 127 16.72 -1.58 -17.60
CA GLU A 127 18.11 -1.24 -17.89
C GLU A 127 18.78 -0.56 -16.67
N ALA A 128 18.09 0.35 -15.98
CA ALA A 128 18.60 0.94 -14.74
C ALA A 128 18.86 -0.11 -13.63
N ILE A 129 17.98 -1.10 -13.48
CA ILE A 129 18.19 -2.23 -12.55
C ILE A 129 19.39 -3.06 -12.97
N LYS A 130 19.54 -3.32 -14.27
CA LYS A 130 20.67 -4.06 -14.83
C LYS A 130 21.98 -3.33 -14.57
N GLU A 131 22.08 -2.03 -14.85
CA GLU A 131 23.26 -1.22 -14.55
C GLU A 131 23.61 -1.26 -13.06
N ALA A 132 22.60 -1.10 -12.19
CA ALA A 132 22.79 -1.21 -10.74
C ALA A 132 23.30 -2.60 -10.33
N GLN A 133 22.78 -3.67 -10.92
CA GLN A 133 23.22 -5.04 -10.64
C GLN A 133 24.68 -5.28 -11.06
N HIS A 134 25.12 -4.66 -12.16
CA HIS A 134 26.53 -4.76 -12.60
C HIS A 134 27.48 -4.07 -11.63
N LEU A 135 27.04 -2.95 -11.01
CA LEU A 135 27.80 -2.21 -10.01
C LEU A 135 27.81 -2.93 -8.66
N TYR A 136 26.68 -3.50 -8.26
CA TYR A 136 26.44 -4.08 -6.94
C TYR A 136 26.34 -5.62 -6.99
N ARG A 137 27.40 -6.27 -7.50
CA ARG A 137 27.43 -7.71 -7.81
C ARG A 137 27.20 -8.64 -6.62
N GLN A 138 27.49 -8.17 -5.40
CA GLN A 138 27.30 -8.92 -4.16
C GLN A 138 25.82 -9.06 -3.74
N TYR A 139 24.93 -8.24 -4.31
CA TYR A 139 23.50 -8.25 -4.02
C TYR A 139 22.72 -8.94 -5.14
N ASN A 140 21.55 -9.46 -4.82
CA ASN A 140 20.62 -9.99 -5.81
C ASN A 140 19.42 -9.04 -5.92
N LEU A 141 19.57 -8.01 -6.75
CA LEU A 141 18.58 -6.93 -6.88
C LEU A 141 17.29 -7.45 -7.53
N TYR A 142 17.41 -8.38 -8.49
CA TYR A 142 16.26 -9.01 -9.14
C TYR A 142 15.44 -9.84 -8.16
N ALA A 143 16.07 -10.68 -7.34
CA ALA A 143 15.37 -11.47 -6.33
C ALA A 143 14.69 -10.57 -5.28
N ALA A 144 15.33 -9.46 -4.90
CA ALA A 144 14.74 -8.51 -3.98
C ALA A 144 13.45 -7.89 -4.52
N LEU A 145 13.44 -7.43 -5.78
CA LEU A 145 12.22 -6.91 -6.40
C LEU A 145 11.17 -8.01 -6.61
N GLN A 146 11.57 -9.17 -7.13
CA GLN A 146 10.64 -10.26 -7.40
C GLN A 146 9.94 -10.72 -6.11
N TYR A 147 10.70 -11.13 -5.10
CA TYR A 147 10.11 -11.76 -3.93
C TYR A 147 9.52 -10.76 -2.95
N LEU A 148 10.19 -9.64 -2.68
CA LEU A 148 9.76 -8.74 -1.59
C LEU A 148 8.74 -7.71 -2.08
N VAL A 149 8.86 -7.26 -3.34
CA VAL A 149 8.00 -6.20 -3.88
C VAL A 149 6.82 -6.78 -4.65
N ILE A 150 7.06 -7.74 -5.55
CA ILE A 150 6.01 -8.26 -6.44
C ILE A 150 5.20 -9.37 -5.75
N GLU A 151 5.87 -10.30 -5.07
CA GLU A 151 5.23 -11.46 -4.43
C GLU A 151 4.92 -11.27 -2.94
N ASP A 152 5.33 -10.14 -2.35
CA ASP A 152 5.13 -9.80 -0.93
C ASP A 152 5.68 -10.86 0.06
N GLN A 153 6.75 -11.55 -0.30
CA GLN A 153 7.40 -12.55 0.54
C GLN A 153 8.31 -11.91 1.61
N GLU A 154 8.24 -12.43 2.83
CA GLU A 154 9.06 -12.00 3.95
C GLU A 154 10.43 -12.72 3.93
N LEU A 155 11.38 -12.19 3.17
CA LEU A 155 12.75 -12.72 3.07
C LEU A 155 13.77 -11.71 3.64
N PRO A 156 14.05 -11.72 4.96
CA PRO A 156 14.90 -10.71 5.62
C PRO A 156 16.31 -10.59 5.02
N HIS A 157 16.87 -11.68 4.51
CA HIS A 157 18.21 -11.71 3.92
C HIS A 157 18.32 -10.91 2.60
N LEU A 158 17.20 -10.59 1.94
CA LEU A 158 17.16 -9.78 0.73
C LEU A 158 16.90 -8.29 0.98
N VAL A 159 16.64 -7.88 2.23
CA VAL A 159 16.31 -6.48 2.57
C VAL A 159 17.47 -5.52 2.26
N SER A 160 18.71 -5.97 2.42
CA SER A 160 19.90 -5.19 2.01
C SER A 160 19.94 -4.96 0.50
N SER A 161 19.67 -6.01 -0.29
CA SER A 161 19.54 -5.93 -1.75
C SER A 161 18.39 -5.00 -2.16
N LEU A 162 17.26 -5.06 -1.44
CA LEU A 162 16.10 -4.20 -1.68
C LEU A 162 16.44 -2.71 -1.50
N ARG A 163 17.14 -2.35 -0.41
CA ARG A 163 17.57 -0.96 -0.19
C ARG A 163 18.46 -0.44 -1.32
N VAL A 164 19.37 -1.28 -1.82
CA VAL A 164 20.30 -0.92 -2.91
C VAL A 164 19.54 -0.65 -4.21
N VAL A 165 18.64 -1.56 -4.60
CA VAL A 165 17.88 -1.39 -5.85
C VAL A 165 16.91 -0.21 -5.77
N LEU A 166 16.27 0.01 -4.61
CA LEU A 166 15.36 1.15 -4.42
C LEU A 166 16.12 2.49 -4.46
N ASN A 167 17.32 2.57 -3.88
CA ASN A 167 18.15 3.78 -4.00
C ASN A 167 18.59 4.05 -5.44
N ALA A 168 18.92 3.00 -6.21
CA ALA A 168 19.28 3.15 -7.61
C ALA A 168 18.09 3.61 -8.45
N LEU A 169 16.91 3.01 -8.25
CA LEU A 169 15.67 3.40 -8.93
C LEU A 169 15.21 4.80 -8.54
N GLN A 170 15.34 5.18 -7.28
CA GLN A 170 15.01 6.53 -6.80
C GLN A 170 15.81 7.58 -7.56
N LYS A 171 17.13 7.37 -7.73
CA LYS A 171 18.00 8.25 -8.52
C LYS A 171 17.69 8.25 -10.01
N TYR A 172 17.08 7.19 -10.54
CA TYR A 172 16.68 7.12 -11.94
C TYR A 172 15.32 7.80 -12.17
N PHE A 173 14.46 7.84 -11.16
CA PHE A 173 13.14 8.47 -11.24
C PHE A 173 13.16 9.99 -10.99
N HIS A 174 14.20 10.52 -10.36
CA HIS A 174 14.42 11.95 -10.06
C HIS A 174 15.54 12.54 -10.90
#